data_AF-A0A7C4VJA3-F1
#
_entry.id   AF-A0A7C4VJA3-F1
#
_cell.length_a   1.000
_cell.length_b   1.000
_cell.length_c   1.000
_cell.angle_alpha   90.00
_cell.angle_beta   90.00
_cell.angle_gamma   90.00
#
_symmetry.space_group_name_H-M   'P 1'
#
loop_
_entity.id
_entity.type
_entity.pdbx_description
1 polymer ?
#
loop_
_entity_poly.entity_id
_entity_poly.type
_entity_poly.pdbx_seq_one_letter_code
_entity_poly.pdbx_strand_id
1 'polypeptide(L)'
;MIIRIKLHTVISLTFSIITLLAFLLSSLLFKEQIILYLGLPFALSTFVFSYALLYSNDKEFSFRIAHAQIPDIILGALIILSVLAVLLVPAYNGSMLEWMKISPLNWLRYLSSLLLTSFLPGYSLLKILDRKHVLDTGIVIVLSCLVSFFITFLAGFSILVSANSLDSLGLPIIIMTNIFLIIIYYLTNREKTRNHLLTVNWIELGLILSILTVITVGSVITTVSNLPLTCGDMQNHYGTALNFLKRFPVYGGKMVTYSGGYLFAIYLDVVFILSGIPLALAEQCLYIFSFLPILAFYSSIKAWFNEGKDKRLPLVATVLSILLGFGGLYALYLKFTDPAYTDIIQLLSTATSKTYDIYMRILYLPDIAAPLWNIGLPVFFTLLYFLKKNSSNLIRATIIPVLVALGYMGHPSEAIIFIIIAFIYALSFRKNDDAKIGSYTVLGLGVVALMNLAAPVQVFVSSGVGMGFSLPFVISLILAVAASVAELVKAKRAFLFLMNIRTSFSEKLGKSWRYGKWVLIYIYVFFFIVWLTIEKDFNLWTWGGYSFTPFFVFPLRFGVVGLLAIISIFIYFSEIIRDRRLFFFLSLIPVGFALEQLANYY
;
A
#
# COMPACT_ATOMS: atom_id res chain seq x y z
N MET A 1 -46.33 -5.43 -12.44
CA MET A 1 -44.99 -5.89 -12.02
C MET A 1 -44.82 -5.55 -10.55
N ILE A 2 -44.88 -6.53 -9.63
CA ILE A 2 -44.74 -6.28 -8.17
C ILE A 2 -43.25 -6.37 -7.84
N ILE A 3 -42.61 -5.21 -7.62
CA ILE A 3 -41.21 -5.15 -7.17
C ILE A 3 -41.16 -5.57 -5.70
N ARG A 4 -40.74 -6.81 -5.42
CA ARG A 4 -40.46 -7.26 -4.06
C ARG A 4 -39.09 -6.71 -3.62
N ILE A 5 -39.10 -5.57 -2.93
CA ILE A 5 -37.89 -5.03 -2.30
C ILE A 5 -37.51 -5.96 -1.13
N LYS A 6 -36.27 -6.43 -1.12
CA LYS A 6 -35.79 -7.31 -0.05
C LYS A 6 -35.40 -6.48 1.19
N LEU A 7 -35.68 -7.02 2.38
CA LEU A 7 -35.40 -6.34 3.66
C LEU A 7 -33.95 -5.86 3.81
N HIS A 8 -32.97 -6.67 3.39
CA HIS A 8 -31.56 -6.28 3.46
C HIS A 8 -31.24 -5.06 2.60
N THR A 9 -31.89 -4.88 1.44
CA THR A 9 -31.72 -3.69 0.61
C THR A 9 -32.25 -2.46 1.31
N VAL A 10 -33.41 -2.57 1.98
CA VAL A 10 -33.99 -1.47 2.77
C VAL A 10 -33.04 -1.07 3.90
N ILE A 11 -32.57 -2.04 4.70
CA ILE A 11 -31.65 -1.77 5.81
C ILE A 11 -30.35 -1.12 5.30
N SER A 12 -29.80 -1.62 4.19
CA SER A 12 -28.58 -1.07 3.60
C SER A 12 -28.77 0.36 3.10
N LEU A 13 -29.94 0.65 2.49
CA LEU A 13 -30.33 1.99 2.08
C LEU A 13 -30.50 2.92 3.28
N THR A 14 -31.11 2.44 4.38
CA THR A 14 -31.23 3.21 5.61
C THR A 14 -29.86 3.59 6.17
N PHE A 15 -28.90 2.66 6.24
CA PHE A 15 -27.54 2.99 6.68
C PHE A 15 -26.86 4.03 5.77
N SER A 16 -27.01 3.89 4.45
CA SER A 16 -26.50 4.88 3.48
C SER A 16 -27.10 6.26 3.68
N ILE A 17 -28.42 6.35 3.92
CA ILE A 17 -29.12 7.62 4.17
C ILE A 17 -28.63 8.23 5.48
N ILE A 18 -28.46 7.43 6.54
CA ILE A 18 -27.91 7.90 7.83
C ILE A 18 -26.50 8.45 7.64
N THR A 19 -25.63 7.75 6.88
CA THR A 19 -24.30 8.26 6.55
C THR A 19 -24.39 9.60 5.83
N LEU A 20 -25.20 9.71 4.78
CA LEU A 20 -25.32 10.96 4.03
C LEU A 20 -25.87 12.11 4.88
N LEU A 21 -26.87 11.85 5.73
CA LEU A 21 -27.40 12.82 6.68
C LEU A 21 -26.34 13.27 7.69
N ALA A 22 -25.49 12.37 8.18
CA ALA A 22 -24.40 12.72 9.08
C ALA A 22 -23.38 13.66 8.41
N PHE A 23 -23.04 13.40 7.14
CA PHE A 23 -22.17 14.30 6.36
C PHE A 23 -22.84 15.63 6.03
N LEU A 24 -24.15 15.65 5.74
CA LEU A 24 -24.92 16.88 5.54
C LEU A 24 -24.94 17.73 6.81
N LEU A 25 -25.26 17.14 7.96
CA LEU A 25 -25.27 17.83 9.25
C LEU A 25 -23.87 18.35 9.60
N SER A 26 -22.82 17.56 9.34
CA SER A 26 -21.43 18.00 9.53
C SER A 26 -21.07 19.17 8.61
N SER A 27 -21.46 19.09 7.33
CA SER A 27 -21.26 20.18 6.36
C SER A 27 -21.93 21.48 6.81
N LEU A 28 -23.16 21.39 7.33
CA LEU A 28 -23.86 22.55 7.88
C LEU A 28 -23.21 23.08 9.17
N LEU A 29 -22.78 22.17 10.06
CA LEU A 29 -22.14 22.51 11.34
C LEU A 29 -20.80 23.23 11.14
N PHE A 30 -19.99 22.74 10.20
CA PHE A 30 -18.69 23.32 9.87
C PHE A 30 -18.77 24.43 8.82
N LYS A 31 -19.93 24.62 8.18
CA LYS A 31 -20.14 25.54 7.04
C LYS A 31 -19.24 25.21 5.84
N GLU A 32 -18.94 23.94 5.62
CA GLU A 32 -18.03 23.45 4.59
C GLU A 32 -18.74 22.47 3.65
N GLN A 33 -19.06 22.91 2.43
CA GLN A 33 -19.79 22.10 1.44
C GLN A 33 -18.99 20.87 0.98
N ILE A 34 -17.66 20.95 1.03
CA ILE A 34 -16.78 19.85 0.61
C ILE A 34 -16.98 18.58 1.44
N ILE A 35 -17.41 18.73 2.70
CA ILE A 35 -17.76 17.61 3.59
C ILE A 35 -18.91 16.81 3.00
N LEU A 36 -19.93 17.46 2.43
CA LEU A 36 -21.07 16.78 1.82
C LEU A 36 -20.65 16.02 0.55
N TYR A 37 -19.78 16.62 -0.29
CA TYR A 37 -19.28 15.96 -1.50
C TYR A 37 -18.47 14.71 -1.19
N LEU A 38 -17.66 14.74 -0.12
CA LEU A 38 -16.99 13.55 0.39
C LEU A 38 -17.99 12.52 0.96
N GLY A 39 -19.11 12.97 1.53
CA GLY A 39 -20.14 12.09 2.09
C GLY A 39 -20.83 11.17 1.08
N LEU A 40 -20.92 11.57 -0.19
CA LEU A 40 -21.57 10.78 -1.25
C LEU A 40 -20.88 9.41 -1.50
N PRO A 41 -19.57 9.35 -1.81
CA PRO A 41 -18.89 8.06 -2.00
C PRO A 41 -18.85 7.24 -0.70
N PHE A 42 -18.79 7.88 0.48
CA PHE A 42 -18.89 7.17 1.76
C PHE A 42 -20.26 6.52 1.94
N ALA A 43 -21.35 7.23 1.64
CA ALA A 43 -22.70 6.68 1.71
C ALA A 43 -22.87 5.48 0.77
N LEU A 44 -22.37 5.58 -0.47
CA LEU A 44 -22.33 4.46 -1.41
C LEU A 44 -21.54 3.27 -0.85
N SER A 45 -20.38 3.52 -0.25
CA SER A 45 -19.58 2.46 0.38
C SER A 45 -20.30 1.82 1.56
N THR A 46 -20.99 2.61 2.40
CA THR A 46 -21.84 2.10 3.48
C THR A 46 -22.97 1.24 2.94
N PHE A 47 -23.64 1.65 1.86
CA PHE A 47 -24.68 0.85 1.22
C PHE A 47 -24.14 -0.51 0.78
N VAL A 48 -23.05 -0.53 0.00
CA VAL A 48 -22.52 -1.79 -0.53
C VAL A 48 -21.97 -2.67 0.59
N PHE A 49 -21.35 -2.08 1.61
CA PHE A 49 -20.82 -2.81 2.76
C PHE A 49 -21.93 -3.47 3.58
N SER A 50 -22.94 -2.69 3.98
CA SER A 50 -24.10 -3.21 4.73
C SER A 50 -24.85 -4.25 3.91
N TYR A 51 -24.98 -4.04 2.60
CA TYR A 51 -25.56 -5.03 1.68
C TYR A 51 -24.73 -6.32 1.68
N ALA A 52 -23.41 -6.23 1.57
CA ALA A 52 -22.51 -7.39 1.58
C ALA A 52 -22.57 -8.18 2.90
N LEU A 53 -22.73 -7.49 4.03
CA LEU A 53 -22.87 -8.12 5.35
C LEU A 53 -24.24 -8.80 5.53
N LEU A 54 -25.32 -8.15 5.10
CA LEU A 54 -26.69 -8.64 5.33
C LEU A 54 -27.13 -9.68 4.29
N TYR A 55 -26.55 -9.66 3.09
CA TYR A 55 -26.90 -10.58 2.02
C TYR A 55 -26.33 -11.98 2.32
N SER A 56 -27.06 -12.84 3.04
CA SER A 56 -26.57 -14.17 3.46
C SER A 56 -26.75 -15.31 2.45
N ASN A 57 -27.21 -15.04 1.22
CA ASN A 57 -27.62 -16.12 0.32
C ASN A 57 -26.49 -16.68 -0.55
N ASP A 58 -26.33 -18.01 -0.53
CA ASP A 58 -25.35 -18.84 -1.26
C ASP A 58 -25.45 -18.78 -2.80
N LYS A 59 -26.47 -18.11 -3.35
CA LYS A 59 -26.51 -17.81 -4.79
C LYS A 59 -25.63 -16.60 -5.05
N GLU A 60 -24.32 -16.81 -5.00
CA GLU A 60 -23.33 -15.85 -5.46
C GLU A 60 -23.74 -15.42 -6.88
N PHE A 61 -24.12 -14.15 -7.05
CA PHE A 61 -24.28 -13.50 -8.35
C PHE A 61 -22.89 -13.42 -9.00
N SER A 62 -22.41 -14.55 -9.46
CA SER A 62 -21.17 -14.69 -10.20
C SER A 62 -21.54 -14.61 -11.68
N PHE A 63 -21.11 -13.52 -12.33
CA PHE A 63 -21.07 -13.54 -13.78
C PHE A 63 -19.87 -14.36 -14.19
N ARG A 64 -20.13 -15.40 -15.00
CA ARG A 64 -19.09 -16.14 -15.68
C ARG A 64 -18.85 -15.45 -17.01
N ILE A 65 -17.81 -14.64 -17.08
CA ILE A 65 -17.40 -14.04 -18.34
C ILE A 65 -16.59 -15.11 -19.07
N ALA A 66 -17.15 -15.63 -20.16
CA ALA A 66 -16.55 -16.72 -20.93
C ALA A 66 -15.21 -16.35 -21.60
N HIS A 67 -14.85 -15.06 -21.64
CA HIS A 67 -13.67 -14.53 -22.32
C HIS A 67 -12.97 -13.45 -21.47
N ALA A 68 -12.53 -13.80 -20.27
CA ALA A 68 -11.91 -12.84 -19.36
C ALA A 68 -10.40 -12.64 -19.56
N GLN A 69 -9.86 -13.18 -20.65
CA GLN A 69 -8.64 -12.63 -21.21
C GLN A 69 -9.08 -11.36 -21.92
N ILE A 70 -8.60 -10.19 -21.50
CA ILE A 70 -8.52 -9.04 -22.40
C ILE A 70 -8.06 -9.65 -23.72
N PRO A 71 -8.85 -9.64 -24.81
CA PRO A 71 -8.45 -10.25 -26.06
C PRO A 71 -7.02 -9.80 -26.32
N ASP A 72 -6.08 -10.70 -26.58
CA ASP A 72 -4.66 -10.30 -26.67
C ASP A 72 -4.49 -9.07 -27.60
N ILE A 73 -5.36 -9.00 -28.62
CA ILE A 73 -5.62 -7.86 -29.50
C ILE A 73 -5.84 -6.53 -28.75
N ILE A 74 -6.71 -6.46 -27.74
CA ILE A 74 -6.94 -5.26 -26.92
C ILE A 74 -5.66 -4.85 -26.17
N LEU A 75 -4.89 -5.81 -25.63
CA LEU A 75 -3.62 -5.49 -24.98
C LEU A 75 -2.62 -4.90 -25.99
N GLY A 76 -2.49 -5.54 -27.16
CA GLY A 76 -1.66 -5.04 -28.26
C GLY A 76 -2.11 -3.65 -28.74
N ALA A 77 -3.41 -3.45 -28.95
CA ALA A 77 -3.99 -2.17 -29.33
C ALA A 77 -3.75 -1.10 -28.27
N LEU A 78 -3.88 -1.42 -26.99
CA LEU A 78 -3.63 -0.49 -25.89
C LEU A 78 -2.16 -0.04 -25.86
N ILE A 79 -1.20 -0.96 -26.07
CA ILE A 79 0.23 -0.61 -26.18
C ILE A 79 0.46 0.28 -27.41
N ILE A 80 -0.04 -0.11 -28.58
CA ILE A 80 0.15 0.65 -29.82
C ILE A 80 -0.43 2.06 -29.67
N LEU A 81 -1.66 2.19 -29.18
CA LEU A 81 -2.31 3.48 -28.94
C LEU A 81 -1.54 4.32 -27.93
N SER A 82 -1.03 3.71 -26.85
CA SER A 82 -0.23 4.43 -25.85
C SER A 82 1.09 4.94 -26.43
N VAL A 83 1.77 4.12 -27.24
CA VAL A 83 3.00 4.50 -27.95
C VAL A 83 2.72 5.64 -28.93
N LEU A 84 1.67 5.53 -29.74
CA LEU A 84 1.27 6.57 -30.68
C LEU A 84 0.92 7.88 -29.97
N ALA A 85 0.21 7.83 -28.84
CA ALA A 85 -0.12 9.02 -28.07
C ALA A 85 1.12 9.74 -27.53
N VAL A 86 2.11 9.01 -27.01
CA VAL A 86 3.36 9.62 -26.51
C VAL A 86 4.23 10.16 -27.65
N LEU A 87 4.25 9.51 -28.83
CA LEU A 87 5.05 9.95 -29.98
C LEU A 87 4.42 11.13 -30.74
N LEU A 88 3.10 11.13 -30.93
CA LEU A 88 2.41 12.07 -31.83
C LEU A 88 1.91 13.33 -31.13
N VAL A 89 1.54 13.26 -29.85
CA VAL A 89 1.09 14.44 -29.10
C VAL A 89 2.32 15.19 -28.57
N PRO A 90 2.52 16.48 -28.89
CA PRO A 90 3.70 17.21 -28.42
C PRO A 90 3.73 17.39 -26.90
N ALA A 91 4.93 17.36 -26.31
CA ALA A 91 5.11 17.58 -24.88
C ALA A 91 4.92 19.06 -24.52
N TYR A 92 4.36 19.33 -23.35
CA TYR A 92 4.37 20.67 -22.79
C TYR A 92 5.76 21.01 -22.23
N ASN A 93 6.37 22.09 -22.72
CA ASN A 93 7.72 22.52 -22.33
C ASN A 93 7.75 23.54 -21.18
N GLY A 94 6.59 24.02 -20.71
CA GLY A 94 6.54 24.98 -19.62
C GLY A 94 6.64 24.31 -18.24
N SER A 95 6.96 25.11 -17.22
CA SER A 95 7.07 24.63 -15.84
C SER A 95 5.72 24.49 -15.13
N MET A 96 4.76 25.36 -15.46
CA MET A 96 3.45 25.41 -14.81
C MET A 96 2.34 25.78 -15.81
N LEU A 97 1.21 25.09 -15.70
CA LEU A 97 0.00 25.39 -16.46
C LEU A 97 -1.21 25.17 -15.54
N GLU A 98 -2.19 26.06 -15.61
CA GLU A 98 -3.49 25.83 -14.95
C GLU A 98 -4.12 24.54 -15.49
N TRP A 99 -4.68 23.71 -14.61
CA TRP A 99 -5.23 22.40 -14.97
C TRP A 99 -6.25 22.46 -16.11
N MET A 100 -7.13 23.47 -16.06
CA MET A 100 -8.19 23.67 -17.05
C MET A 100 -7.65 24.06 -18.44
N LYS A 101 -6.38 24.47 -18.53
CA LYS A 101 -5.71 24.84 -19.79
C LYS A 101 -4.95 23.67 -20.43
N ILE A 102 -4.87 22.51 -19.77
CA ILE A 102 -4.22 21.33 -20.33
C ILE A 102 -5.14 20.72 -21.38
N SER A 103 -4.62 20.55 -22.61
CA SER A 103 -5.41 19.98 -23.70
C SER A 103 -5.80 18.53 -23.39
N PRO A 104 -6.99 18.07 -23.84
CA PRO A 104 -7.38 16.67 -23.69
C PRO A 104 -6.37 15.67 -24.28
N LEU A 105 -5.64 16.07 -25.33
CA LEU A 105 -4.60 15.24 -25.94
C LEU A 105 -3.38 15.08 -25.01
N ASN A 106 -3.01 16.12 -24.27
CA ASN A 106 -1.93 16.03 -23.28
C ASN A 106 -2.33 15.15 -22.09
N TRP A 107 -3.61 15.16 -21.68
CA TRP A 107 -4.13 14.20 -20.71
C TRP A 107 -4.09 12.75 -21.23
N LEU A 108 -4.41 12.54 -22.51
CA LEU A 108 -4.28 11.22 -23.15
C LEU A 108 -2.81 10.77 -23.21
N ARG A 109 -1.88 11.66 -23.55
CA ARG A 109 -0.44 11.40 -23.52
C ARG A 109 0.03 11.06 -22.10
N TYR A 110 -0.42 11.79 -21.09
CA TYR A 110 -0.10 11.49 -19.70
C TYR A 110 -0.61 10.11 -19.27
N LEU A 111 -1.88 9.79 -19.53
CA LEU A 111 -2.43 8.47 -19.24
C LEU A 111 -1.67 7.35 -19.96
N SER A 112 -1.28 7.59 -21.21
CA SER A 112 -0.45 6.67 -21.99
C SER A 112 0.94 6.49 -21.39
N SER A 113 1.54 7.57 -20.87
CA SER A 113 2.81 7.51 -20.15
C SER A 113 2.72 6.64 -18.89
N LEU A 114 1.65 6.77 -18.11
CA LEU A 114 1.41 5.93 -16.94
C LEU A 114 1.22 4.47 -17.35
N LEU A 115 0.45 4.19 -18.40
CA LEU A 115 0.29 2.82 -18.89
C LEU A 115 1.64 2.20 -19.30
N LEU A 116 2.48 2.91 -20.04
CA LEU A 116 3.76 2.42 -20.54
C LEU A 116 4.85 2.30 -19.47
N THR A 117 4.79 3.08 -18.39
CA THR A 117 5.81 3.09 -17.33
C THR A 117 5.37 2.36 -16.06
N SER A 118 4.07 2.26 -15.82
CA SER A 118 3.51 1.95 -14.51
C SER A 118 2.48 0.83 -14.54
N PHE A 119 2.20 0.20 -15.68
CA PHE A 119 1.26 -0.93 -15.71
C PHE A 119 1.58 -2.00 -16.77
N LEU A 120 1.71 -1.62 -18.04
CA LEU A 120 1.80 -2.54 -19.17
C LEU A 120 3.06 -3.43 -19.18
N PRO A 121 4.28 -2.94 -18.84
CA PRO A 121 5.46 -3.79 -18.77
C PRO A 121 5.30 -4.93 -17.76
N GLY A 122 4.89 -4.59 -16.54
CA GLY A 122 4.66 -5.54 -15.47
C GLY A 122 3.51 -6.50 -15.76
N TYR A 123 2.40 -6.00 -16.33
CA TYR A 123 1.28 -6.85 -16.74
C TYR A 123 1.72 -7.90 -17.77
N SER A 124 2.49 -7.47 -18.79
CA SER A 124 3.00 -8.36 -19.84
C SER A 124 3.93 -9.43 -19.26
N LEU A 125 4.87 -9.02 -18.39
CA LEU A 125 5.77 -9.95 -17.71
C LEU A 125 5.00 -10.95 -16.83
N LEU A 126 4.00 -10.50 -16.07
CA LEU A 126 3.17 -11.39 -15.26
C LEU A 126 2.38 -12.37 -16.11
N LYS A 127 1.89 -11.98 -17.28
CA LYS A 127 1.20 -12.90 -18.18
C LYS A 127 2.13 -13.95 -18.79
N ILE A 128 3.40 -13.61 -19.02
CA ILE A 128 4.44 -14.57 -19.42
C ILE A 128 4.70 -15.60 -18.30
N LEU A 129 4.74 -15.15 -17.04
CA LEU A 129 5.08 -15.97 -15.87
C LEU A 129 3.89 -16.79 -15.32
N ASP A 130 2.70 -16.19 -15.21
CA ASP A 130 1.49 -16.78 -14.63
C ASP A 130 0.54 -17.34 -15.69
N ARG A 131 1.07 -18.25 -16.52
CA ARG A 131 0.31 -18.91 -17.60
C ARG A 131 -0.87 -19.74 -17.08
N LYS A 132 -0.79 -20.21 -15.84
CA LYS A 132 -1.82 -21.02 -15.19
C LYS A 132 -2.86 -20.18 -14.44
N HIS A 133 -2.74 -18.85 -14.48
CA HIS A 133 -3.64 -17.91 -13.79
C HIS A 133 -3.83 -18.27 -12.31
N VAL A 134 -2.72 -18.55 -11.63
CA VAL A 134 -2.70 -18.91 -10.20
C VAL A 134 -2.91 -17.69 -9.32
N LEU A 135 -2.49 -16.51 -9.81
CA LEU A 135 -2.62 -15.25 -9.09
C LEU A 135 -4.05 -14.70 -9.21
N ASP A 136 -4.55 -14.15 -8.10
CA ASP A 136 -5.88 -13.56 -8.05
C ASP A 136 -5.91 -12.22 -8.82
N THR A 137 -7.03 -11.88 -9.47
CA THR A 137 -7.11 -10.68 -10.33
C THR A 137 -6.69 -9.38 -9.63
N GLY A 138 -7.08 -9.20 -8.36
CA GLY A 138 -6.71 -8.02 -7.58
C GLY A 138 -5.20 -7.88 -7.38
N ILE A 139 -4.51 -8.98 -7.08
CA ILE A 139 -3.06 -8.98 -6.89
C ILE A 139 -2.32 -8.83 -8.23
N VAL A 140 -2.89 -9.32 -9.34
CA VAL A 140 -2.33 -9.14 -10.69
C VAL A 140 -2.25 -7.65 -11.03
N ILE A 141 -3.29 -6.86 -10.72
CA ILE A 141 -3.28 -5.41 -10.96
C ILE A 141 -2.15 -4.75 -10.15
N VAL A 142 -2.08 -5.03 -8.85
CA VAL A 142 -1.03 -4.47 -7.97
C VAL A 142 0.37 -4.86 -8.44
N LEU A 143 0.60 -6.14 -8.71
CA LEU A 143 1.87 -6.64 -9.21
C LEU A 143 2.23 -6.03 -10.56
N SER A 144 1.25 -5.80 -11.44
CA SER A 144 1.50 -5.16 -12.73
C SER A 144 2.08 -3.77 -12.54
N CYS A 145 1.57 -3.01 -11.56
CA CYS A 145 2.15 -1.71 -11.24
C CYS A 145 3.54 -1.80 -10.61
N LEU A 146 3.70 -2.60 -9.56
CA LEU A 146 4.97 -2.71 -8.84
C LEU A 146 6.10 -3.23 -9.72
N VAL A 147 5.84 -4.27 -10.53
CA VAL A 147 6.83 -4.80 -11.47
C VAL A 147 7.13 -3.77 -12.57
N SER A 148 6.15 -2.99 -13.02
CA SER A 148 6.40 -1.89 -13.98
C SER A 148 7.27 -0.79 -13.39
N PHE A 149 7.04 -0.39 -12.13
CA PHE A 149 7.91 0.57 -11.45
C PHE A 149 9.36 0.10 -11.44
N PHE A 150 9.59 -1.18 -11.13
CA PHE A 150 10.93 -1.77 -11.13
C PHE A 150 11.55 -1.85 -12.55
N ILE A 151 10.77 -2.24 -13.57
CA ILE A 151 11.25 -2.30 -14.96
C ILE A 151 11.61 -0.90 -15.48
N THR A 152 10.75 0.09 -15.24
CA THR A 152 10.97 1.49 -15.63
C THR A 152 12.18 2.07 -14.93
N PHE A 153 12.32 1.82 -13.62
CA PHE A 153 13.53 2.14 -12.87
C PHE A 153 14.77 1.50 -13.50
N LEU A 154 14.74 0.20 -13.80
CA LEU A 154 15.90 -0.51 -14.36
C LEU A 154 16.30 0.05 -15.74
N ALA A 155 15.33 0.40 -16.57
CA ALA A 155 15.57 1.06 -17.86
C ALA A 155 16.26 2.41 -17.66
N GLY A 156 15.71 3.27 -16.79
CA GLY A 156 16.30 4.58 -16.48
C GLY A 156 17.69 4.47 -15.85
N PHE A 157 17.85 3.57 -14.88
CA PHE A 157 19.13 3.30 -14.22
C PHE A 157 20.20 2.85 -15.21
N SER A 158 19.85 1.96 -16.14
CA SER A 158 20.79 1.46 -17.16
C SER A 158 21.26 2.56 -18.11
N ILE A 159 20.37 3.49 -18.50
CA ILE A 159 20.73 4.67 -19.30
C ILE A 159 21.77 5.51 -18.57
N LEU A 160 21.49 5.82 -17.30
CA LEU A 160 22.31 6.72 -16.49
C LEU A 160 23.67 6.11 -16.13
N VAL A 161 23.73 4.81 -15.81
CA VAL A 161 25.00 4.11 -15.56
C VAL A 161 25.86 4.05 -16.81
N SER A 162 25.24 4.02 -18.00
CA SER A 162 25.92 4.10 -19.29
C SER A 162 26.36 5.54 -19.66
N ALA A 163 26.29 6.48 -18.72
CA ALA A 163 26.62 7.90 -18.89
C ALA A 163 25.82 8.63 -19.98
N ASN A 164 24.63 8.11 -20.34
CA ASN A 164 23.69 8.78 -21.26
C ASN A 164 22.63 9.55 -20.47
N SER A 165 21.97 10.51 -21.13
CA SER A 165 20.86 11.26 -20.52
C SER A 165 19.52 10.56 -20.72
N LEU A 166 18.64 10.67 -19.71
CA LEU A 166 17.27 10.18 -19.83
C LEU A 166 16.50 10.97 -20.90
N ASP A 167 16.77 12.27 -21.04
CA ASP A 167 16.15 13.13 -22.05
C ASP A 167 16.31 12.59 -23.49
N SER A 168 17.43 11.92 -23.78
CA SER A 168 17.73 11.41 -25.13
C SER A 168 17.25 9.96 -25.35
N LEU A 169 17.43 9.09 -24.36
CA LEU A 169 17.19 7.64 -24.52
C LEU A 169 15.98 7.11 -23.75
N GLY A 170 15.41 7.88 -22.82
CA GLY A 170 14.30 7.44 -21.96
C GLY A 170 13.08 7.00 -22.75
N LEU A 171 12.58 7.89 -23.63
CA LEU A 171 11.44 7.60 -24.49
C LEU A 171 11.64 6.35 -25.38
N PRO A 172 12.69 6.26 -26.23
CA PRO A 172 12.86 5.10 -27.11
C PRO A 172 13.04 3.80 -26.32
N ILE A 173 13.78 3.80 -25.21
CA ILE A 173 14.01 2.56 -24.44
C ILE A 173 12.74 2.06 -23.75
N ILE A 174 11.88 2.94 -23.23
CA ILE A 174 10.61 2.53 -22.64
C ILE A 174 9.66 1.95 -23.70
N ILE A 175 9.60 2.56 -24.89
CA ILE A 175 8.82 2.03 -26.01
C ILE A 175 9.35 0.65 -26.42
N MET A 176 10.67 0.53 -26.61
CA MET A 176 11.30 -0.74 -26.98
C MET A 176 11.08 -1.83 -25.93
N THR A 177 11.14 -1.48 -24.64
CA THR A 177 10.88 -2.42 -23.54
C THR A 177 9.46 -2.97 -23.58
N ASN A 178 8.46 -2.10 -23.78
CA ASN A 178 7.06 -2.51 -23.89
C ASN A 178 6.83 -3.39 -25.13
N ILE A 179 7.37 -3.00 -26.29
CA ILE A 179 7.27 -3.77 -27.54
C ILE A 179 7.94 -5.13 -27.40
N PHE A 180 9.12 -5.19 -26.77
CA PHE A 180 9.84 -6.44 -26.54
C PHE A 180 9.06 -7.39 -25.64
N LEU A 181 8.52 -6.89 -24.52
CA LEU A 181 7.74 -7.71 -23.58
C LEU A 181 6.45 -8.24 -24.22
N ILE A 182 5.74 -7.44 -25.02
CA ILE A 182 4.53 -7.91 -25.70
C ILE A 182 4.85 -8.95 -26.79
N ILE A 183 5.96 -8.79 -27.52
CA ILE A 183 6.42 -9.80 -28.48
C ILE A 183 6.71 -11.12 -27.75
N ILE A 184 7.47 -11.09 -26.65
CA ILE A 184 7.72 -12.30 -25.85
C ILE A 184 6.41 -12.91 -25.37
N TYR A 185 5.47 -12.09 -24.89
CA TYR A 185 4.16 -12.56 -24.47
C TYR A 185 3.45 -13.34 -25.59
N TYR A 186 3.35 -12.77 -26.79
CA TYR A 186 2.71 -13.43 -27.93
C TYR A 186 3.43 -14.71 -28.36
N LEU A 187 4.76 -14.70 -28.39
CA LEU A 187 5.55 -15.89 -28.73
C LEU A 187 5.34 -17.01 -27.70
N THR A 188 5.18 -16.63 -26.44
CA THR A 188 5.07 -17.56 -25.32
C THR A 188 3.66 -18.12 -25.14
N ASN A 189 2.63 -17.35 -25.48
CA ASN A 189 1.22 -17.69 -25.22
C ASN A 189 0.50 -18.33 -26.42
N ARG A 190 1.24 -18.89 -27.39
CA ARG A 190 0.69 -19.44 -28.64
C ARG A 190 -0.08 -20.76 -28.46
N GLU A 191 0.09 -21.45 -27.34
CA GLU A 191 -0.62 -22.71 -27.04
C GLU A 191 -2.03 -22.43 -26.52
N LYS A 192 -3.04 -23.02 -27.20
CA LYS A 192 -4.48 -22.82 -27.00
C LYS A 192 -4.87 -22.56 -25.54
N THR A 193 -5.23 -21.31 -25.28
CA THR A 193 -5.88 -20.86 -24.06
C THR A 193 -7.17 -21.64 -23.86
N ARG A 194 -7.16 -22.54 -22.88
CA ARG A 194 -8.35 -23.22 -22.39
C ARG A 194 -9.31 -22.13 -21.86
N ASN A 195 -10.59 -22.23 -22.19
CA ASN A 195 -11.62 -21.28 -21.75
C ASN A 195 -11.63 -21.19 -20.20
N HIS A 196 -10.92 -20.21 -19.65
CA HIS A 196 -10.98 -19.90 -18.22
C HIS A 196 -12.17 -18.97 -17.98
N LEU A 197 -13.14 -19.48 -17.23
CA LEU A 197 -14.28 -18.69 -16.78
C LEU A 197 -13.82 -17.83 -15.60
N LEU A 198 -13.72 -16.52 -15.79
CA LEU A 198 -13.57 -15.60 -14.67
C LEU A 198 -14.91 -15.48 -13.98
N THR A 199 -14.95 -15.89 -12.72
CA THR A 199 -16.08 -15.65 -11.81
C THR A 199 -15.79 -14.38 -11.03
N VAL A 200 -16.51 -13.31 -11.36
CA VAL A 200 -16.43 -12.04 -10.60
C VAL A 200 -17.62 -11.96 -9.66
N ASN A 201 -17.35 -11.75 -8.37
CA ASN A 201 -18.37 -11.43 -7.40
C ASN A 201 -18.64 -9.91 -7.45
N TRP A 202 -19.81 -9.51 -7.97
CA TRP A 202 -20.19 -8.10 -8.12
C TRP A 202 -20.30 -7.36 -6.80
N ILE A 203 -20.65 -8.03 -5.70
CA ILE A 203 -20.74 -7.42 -4.38
C ILE A 203 -19.33 -7.09 -3.87
N GLU A 204 -18.41 -8.04 -4.00
CA GLU A 204 -16.99 -7.87 -3.67
C GLU A 204 -16.37 -6.75 -4.50
N LEU A 205 -16.55 -6.82 -5.83
CA LEU A 205 -16.06 -5.79 -6.76
C LEU A 205 -16.67 -4.43 -6.46
N GLY A 206 -17.99 -4.36 -6.26
CA GLY A 206 -18.70 -3.12 -5.96
C GLY A 206 -18.22 -2.46 -4.68
N LEU A 207 -17.91 -3.25 -3.64
CA LEU A 207 -17.40 -2.73 -2.37
C LEU A 207 -15.96 -2.21 -2.51
N ILE A 208 -15.11 -2.96 -3.20
CA ILE A 208 -13.75 -2.50 -3.47
C ILE A 208 -13.80 -1.20 -4.29
N LEU A 209 -14.60 -1.16 -5.35
CA LEU A 209 -14.77 0.05 -6.18
C LEU A 209 -15.36 1.23 -5.40
N SER A 210 -16.27 1.00 -4.45
CA SER A 210 -16.79 2.10 -3.61
C SER A 210 -15.72 2.66 -2.69
N ILE A 211 -14.89 1.81 -2.08
CA ILE A 211 -13.74 2.24 -1.25
C ILE A 211 -12.72 3.00 -2.10
N LEU A 212 -12.40 2.48 -3.29
CA LEU A 212 -11.47 3.15 -4.21
C LEU A 212 -12.03 4.49 -4.68
N THR A 213 -13.34 4.60 -4.88
CA THR A 213 -14.00 5.87 -5.20
C THR A 213 -13.83 6.87 -4.05
N VAL A 214 -14.06 6.47 -2.79
CA VAL A 214 -13.85 7.34 -1.62
C VAL A 214 -12.43 7.91 -1.61
N ILE A 215 -11.44 7.04 -1.82
CA ILE A 215 -10.03 7.43 -1.75
C ILE A 215 -9.62 8.27 -2.94
N THR A 216 -10.08 7.93 -4.14
CA THR A 216 -9.81 8.72 -5.35
C THR A 216 -10.42 10.12 -5.25
N VAL A 217 -11.67 10.24 -4.82
CA VAL A 217 -12.33 11.54 -4.63
C VAL A 217 -11.62 12.36 -3.55
N GLY A 218 -11.24 11.73 -2.43
CA GLY A 218 -10.44 12.36 -1.39
C GLY A 218 -9.11 12.89 -1.92
N SER A 219 -8.34 12.05 -2.62
CA SER A 219 -7.05 12.43 -3.20
C SER A 219 -7.18 13.52 -4.27
N VAL A 220 -8.21 13.49 -5.12
CA VAL A 220 -8.48 14.55 -6.10
C VAL A 220 -8.77 15.88 -5.41
N ILE A 221 -9.59 15.88 -4.35
CA ILE A 221 -9.85 17.07 -3.56
C ILE A 221 -8.55 17.62 -2.96
N THR A 222 -7.77 16.77 -2.30
CA THR A 222 -6.47 17.16 -1.70
C THR A 222 -5.50 17.69 -2.75
N THR A 223 -5.47 17.07 -3.93
CA THR A 223 -4.66 17.48 -5.07
C THR A 223 -5.00 18.90 -5.51
N VAL A 224 -6.29 19.16 -5.77
CA VAL A 224 -6.77 20.47 -6.22
C VAL A 224 -6.49 21.55 -5.18
N SER A 225 -6.58 21.22 -3.89
CA SER A 225 -6.30 22.17 -2.80
C SER A 225 -4.81 22.48 -2.59
N ASN A 226 -3.90 21.61 -3.04
CA ASN A 226 -2.45 21.71 -2.78
C ASN A 226 -1.60 21.95 -4.05
N LEU A 227 -2.17 22.55 -5.09
CA LEU A 227 -1.45 22.82 -6.34
C LEU A 227 -0.31 23.85 -6.16
N PRO A 228 0.80 23.74 -6.91
CA PRO A 228 1.11 22.68 -7.89
C PRO A 228 1.76 21.43 -7.29
N LEU A 229 2.29 21.51 -6.06
CA LEU A 229 2.90 20.40 -5.32
C LEU A 229 2.72 20.65 -3.83
N THR A 230 2.34 19.60 -3.08
CA THR A 230 2.33 19.65 -1.62
C THR A 230 3.75 19.88 -1.09
N CYS A 231 3.94 20.86 -0.20
CA CYS A 231 5.24 21.10 0.43
C CYS A 231 5.73 19.90 1.24
N GLY A 232 7.06 19.75 1.37
CA GLY A 232 7.68 18.64 2.09
C GLY A 232 8.17 17.52 1.16
N ASP A 233 7.81 16.28 1.47
CA ASP A 233 8.33 15.08 0.79
C ASP A 233 8.14 15.13 -0.73
N MET A 234 6.98 15.59 -1.19
CA MET A 234 6.68 15.64 -2.62
C MET A 234 7.57 16.64 -3.36
N GLN A 235 7.77 17.85 -2.83
CA GLN A 235 8.73 18.80 -3.41
C GLN A 235 10.18 18.27 -3.37
N ASN A 236 10.53 17.51 -2.33
CA ASN A 236 11.85 16.88 -2.24
C ASN A 236 12.03 15.79 -3.30
N HIS A 237 11.02 14.96 -3.53
CA HIS A 237 11.04 13.94 -4.58
C HIS A 237 11.05 14.56 -5.97
N TYR A 238 10.22 15.58 -6.22
CA TYR A 238 10.25 16.40 -7.43
C TYR A 238 11.64 16.93 -7.75
N GLY A 239 12.23 17.68 -6.80
CA GLY A 239 13.53 18.31 -6.97
C GLY A 239 14.66 17.27 -7.12
N THR A 240 14.56 16.14 -6.40
CA THR A 240 15.51 15.04 -6.54
C THR A 240 15.42 14.39 -7.90
N ALA A 241 14.21 14.13 -8.41
CA ALA A 241 13.98 13.59 -9.74
C ALA A 241 14.64 14.50 -10.79
N LEU A 242 14.33 15.81 -10.82
CA LEU A 242 14.92 16.73 -11.82
C LEU A 242 16.46 16.71 -11.91
N ASN A 243 17.15 16.34 -10.83
CA ASN A 243 18.61 16.21 -10.82
C ASN A 243 19.13 14.98 -11.60
N PHE A 244 18.31 13.94 -11.83
CA PHE A 244 18.66 12.72 -12.56
C PHE A 244 18.43 12.81 -14.07
N LEU A 245 17.70 13.82 -14.59
CA LEU A 245 17.35 13.95 -16.01
C LEU A 245 18.56 13.82 -16.96
N LYS A 246 19.68 14.44 -16.57
CA LYS A 246 20.90 14.49 -17.40
C LYS A 246 21.92 13.43 -17.04
N ARG A 247 22.10 13.15 -15.75
CA ARG A 247 23.13 12.25 -15.20
C ARG A 247 22.86 11.97 -13.72
N PHE A 248 23.56 11.00 -13.14
CA PHE A 248 23.60 10.85 -11.69
C PHE A 248 24.11 12.14 -11.01
N PRO A 249 23.40 12.68 -10.00
CA PRO A 249 23.78 13.93 -9.33
C PRO A 249 24.87 13.70 -8.28
N VAL A 250 26.06 13.34 -8.75
CA VAL A 250 27.23 13.11 -7.90
C VAL A 250 28.09 14.38 -7.86
N TYR A 251 28.24 14.95 -6.67
CA TYR A 251 29.07 16.14 -6.43
C TYR A 251 30.03 15.85 -5.27
N GLY A 252 31.33 16.01 -5.49
CA GLY A 252 32.35 15.73 -4.46
C GLY A 252 32.37 14.28 -3.98
N GLY A 253 32.06 13.31 -4.86
CA GLY A 253 31.97 11.89 -4.52
C GLY A 253 30.74 11.51 -3.68
N LYS A 254 29.83 12.45 -3.43
CA LYS A 254 28.58 12.22 -2.70
C LYS A 254 27.39 12.47 -3.61
N MET A 255 26.34 11.68 -3.43
CA MET A 255 25.09 11.89 -4.14
C MET A 255 24.35 13.06 -3.49
N VAL A 256 24.01 14.09 -4.27
CA VAL A 256 23.15 15.19 -3.82
C VAL A 256 21.71 14.71 -3.98
N THR A 257 21.31 13.81 -3.09
CA THR A 257 19.94 13.30 -3.01
C THR A 257 19.39 13.54 -1.63
N TYR A 258 18.10 13.88 -1.59
CA TYR A 258 17.29 13.71 -0.39
C TYR A 258 17.32 12.23 0.04
N SER A 259 17.15 11.98 1.33
CA SER A 259 17.36 10.72 2.07
C SER A 259 16.62 9.45 1.56
N GLY A 260 15.90 9.52 0.43
CA GLY A 260 14.99 8.48 -0.08
C GLY A 260 15.55 7.55 -1.17
N GLY A 261 16.85 7.59 -1.50
CA GLY A 261 17.44 6.72 -2.52
C GLY A 261 17.07 7.13 -3.97
N TYR A 262 17.69 6.47 -4.96
CA TYR A 262 17.57 6.87 -6.36
C TYR A 262 16.45 6.17 -7.15
N LEU A 263 15.81 5.12 -6.61
CA LEU A 263 14.82 4.33 -7.37
C LEU A 263 13.62 5.17 -7.79
N PHE A 264 12.98 5.82 -6.81
CA PHE A 264 11.77 6.59 -7.08
C PHE A 264 12.06 7.81 -7.94
N ALA A 265 13.18 8.50 -7.71
CA ALA A 265 13.61 9.65 -8.50
C ALA A 265 13.85 9.30 -9.98
N ILE A 266 14.57 8.21 -10.26
CA ILE A 266 14.80 7.75 -11.64
C ILE A 266 13.48 7.31 -12.29
N TYR A 267 12.60 6.64 -11.55
CA TYR A 267 11.26 6.28 -12.05
C TYR A 267 10.45 7.54 -12.40
N LEU A 268 10.42 8.55 -11.52
CA LEU A 268 9.72 9.82 -11.73
C LEU A 268 10.21 10.54 -12.99
N ASP A 269 11.53 10.62 -13.18
CA ASP A 269 12.11 11.25 -14.36
C ASP A 269 11.68 10.61 -15.67
N VAL A 270 11.64 9.28 -15.70
CA VAL A 270 11.15 8.57 -16.88
C VAL A 270 9.68 8.90 -17.12
N VAL A 271 8.85 8.96 -16.07
CA VAL A 271 7.45 9.39 -16.20
C VAL A 271 7.38 10.84 -16.72
N PHE A 272 8.18 11.76 -16.19
CA PHE A 272 8.23 13.16 -16.58
C PHE A 272 8.50 13.35 -18.07
N ILE A 273 9.50 12.65 -18.61
CA ILE A 273 9.86 12.70 -20.03
C ILE A 273 8.71 12.23 -20.94
N LEU A 274 7.93 11.22 -20.51
CA LEU A 274 6.82 10.70 -21.31
C LEU A 274 5.51 11.48 -21.12
N SER A 275 5.31 12.10 -19.95
CA SER A 275 4.02 12.67 -19.47
C SER A 275 3.37 13.67 -20.42
N GLY A 276 4.15 14.58 -21.00
CA GLY A 276 3.65 15.65 -21.86
C GLY A 276 2.81 16.72 -21.14
N ILE A 277 2.76 16.73 -19.81
CA ILE A 277 2.10 17.76 -18.98
C ILE A 277 3.15 18.40 -18.04
N PRO A 278 2.85 19.52 -17.35
CA PRO A 278 3.80 20.09 -16.38
C PRO A 278 4.29 19.05 -15.38
N LEU A 279 5.58 19.00 -15.11
CA LEU A 279 6.20 17.91 -14.33
C LEU A 279 5.68 17.82 -12.89
N ALA A 280 5.52 18.97 -12.24
CA ALA A 280 4.90 19.09 -10.92
C ALA A 280 3.52 18.41 -10.88
N LEU A 281 2.73 18.65 -11.92
CA LEU A 281 1.41 18.03 -12.06
C LEU A 281 1.51 16.54 -12.37
N ALA A 282 2.45 16.11 -13.20
CA ALA A 282 2.66 14.70 -13.50
C ALA A 282 2.94 13.88 -12.23
N GLU A 283 3.75 14.42 -11.31
CA GLU A 283 4.00 13.81 -10.00
C GLU A 283 2.75 13.81 -9.14
N GLN A 284 2.02 14.93 -9.08
CA GLN A 284 0.79 15.02 -8.30
C GLN A 284 -0.25 14.02 -8.76
N CYS A 285 -0.45 13.87 -10.06
CA CYS A 285 -1.41 12.92 -10.59
C CYS A 285 -1.05 11.44 -10.31
N LEU A 286 0.12 11.13 -9.73
CA LEU A 286 0.44 9.78 -9.22
C LEU A 286 -0.46 9.35 -8.05
N TYR A 287 -1.28 10.23 -7.47
CA TYR A 287 -2.39 9.83 -6.61
C TYR A 287 -3.34 8.83 -7.26
N ILE A 288 -3.34 8.69 -8.59
CA ILE A 288 -4.08 7.62 -9.24
C ILE A 288 -3.66 6.23 -8.73
N PHE A 289 -2.46 6.07 -8.17
CA PHE A 289 -1.96 4.81 -7.59
C PHE A 289 -2.34 4.56 -6.13
N SER A 290 -3.13 5.45 -5.52
CA SER A 290 -3.63 5.31 -4.14
C SER A 290 -4.44 4.03 -3.90
N PHE A 291 -4.94 3.39 -4.96
CA PHE A 291 -5.63 2.11 -4.87
C PHE A 291 -4.71 0.91 -4.56
N LEU A 292 -3.41 1.02 -4.87
CA LEU A 292 -2.45 -0.08 -4.75
C LEU A 292 -2.38 -0.68 -3.34
N PRO A 293 -2.15 0.11 -2.27
CA PRO A 293 -2.01 -0.45 -0.93
C PRO A 293 -3.29 -1.15 -0.46
N ILE A 294 -4.47 -0.66 -0.85
CA ILE A 294 -5.78 -1.22 -0.49
C ILE A 294 -5.99 -2.57 -1.19
N LEU A 295 -5.74 -2.63 -2.50
CA LEU A 295 -5.87 -3.88 -3.26
C LEU A 295 -4.85 -4.92 -2.79
N ALA A 296 -3.63 -4.49 -2.44
CA ALA A 296 -2.59 -5.34 -1.90
C ALA A 296 -2.98 -5.89 -0.53
N PHE A 297 -3.48 -5.03 0.37
CA PHE A 297 -4.00 -5.40 1.68
C PHE A 297 -5.16 -6.39 1.55
N TYR A 298 -6.17 -6.05 0.76
CA TYR A 298 -7.31 -6.92 0.47
C TYR A 298 -6.87 -8.30 -0.01
N SER A 299 -5.98 -8.33 -1.00
CA SER A 299 -5.46 -9.59 -1.58
C SER A 299 -4.68 -10.40 -0.55
N SER A 300 -3.87 -9.73 0.28
CA SER A 300 -3.15 -10.37 1.39
C SER A 300 -4.13 -11.03 2.35
N ILE A 301 -5.09 -10.28 2.92
CA ILE A 301 -6.07 -10.85 3.86
C ILE A 301 -6.86 -12.00 3.21
N LYS A 302 -7.21 -11.88 1.91
CA LYS A 302 -7.85 -12.95 1.14
C LYS A 302 -6.98 -14.20 1.08
N ALA A 303 -5.68 -14.10 0.81
CA ALA A 303 -4.80 -15.27 0.80
C ALA A 303 -4.70 -15.96 2.16
N TRP A 304 -4.80 -15.20 3.26
CA TRP A 304 -4.70 -15.75 4.62
C TRP A 304 -6.00 -16.39 5.12
N PHE A 305 -7.16 -15.83 4.78
CA PHE A 305 -8.42 -16.16 5.46
C PHE A 305 -9.56 -16.60 4.55
N ASN A 306 -9.40 -16.61 3.22
CA ASN A 306 -10.46 -17.02 2.30
C ASN A 306 -10.65 -18.56 2.21
N GLU A 307 -9.87 -19.33 2.97
CA GLU A 307 -10.07 -20.77 3.17
C GLU A 307 -11.09 -20.98 4.30
N GLY A 308 -12.38 -21.08 3.98
CA GLY A 308 -13.43 -21.39 4.96
C GLY A 308 -14.82 -20.84 4.63
N LYS A 309 -15.71 -20.88 5.63
CA LYS A 309 -17.09 -20.38 5.53
C LYS A 309 -17.16 -18.84 5.43
N ASP A 310 -16.13 -18.14 5.92
CA ASP A 310 -16.16 -16.68 6.10
C ASP A 310 -15.45 -15.93 4.97
N LYS A 311 -15.93 -16.09 3.73
CA LYS A 311 -15.40 -15.39 2.53
C LYS A 311 -15.45 -13.85 2.61
N ARG A 312 -16.14 -13.30 3.61
CA ARG A 312 -16.35 -11.84 3.80
C ARG A 312 -15.25 -11.18 4.62
N LEU A 313 -14.44 -11.95 5.35
CA LEU A 313 -13.42 -11.38 6.22
C LEU A 313 -12.47 -10.39 5.52
N PRO A 314 -11.99 -10.66 4.29
CA PRO A 314 -11.13 -9.70 3.58
C PRO A 314 -11.83 -8.37 3.29
N LEU A 315 -13.13 -8.42 3.00
CA LEU A 315 -13.94 -7.23 2.75
C LEU A 315 -14.12 -6.41 4.03
N VAL A 316 -14.48 -7.05 5.13
CA VAL A 316 -14.63 -6.39 6.44
C VAL A 316 -13.31 -5.76 6.87
N ALA A 317 -12.21 -6.51 6.78
CA ALA A 317 -10.89 -6.00 7.12
C ALA A 317 -10.53 -4.76 6.28
N THR A 318 -10.82 -4.77 4.97
CA THR A 318 -10.50 -3.65 4.08
C THR A 318 -11.34 -2.41 4.41
N VAL A 319 -12.63 -2.57 4.71
CA VAL A 319 -13.47 -1.45 5.15
C VAL A 319 -13.00 -0.89 6.49
N LEU A 320 -12.67 -1.74 7.46
CA LEU A 320 -12.13 -1.28 8.75
C LEU A 320 -10.78 -0.59 8.58
N SER A 321 -9.96 -1.01 7.62
CA SER A 321 -8.62 -0.47 7.41
C SER A 321 -8.59 1.00 6.96
N ILE A 322 -9.71 1.53 6.45
CA ILE A 322 -9.84 2.92 6.00
C ILE A 322 -10.50 3.84 7.04
N LEU A 323 -10.89 3.34 8.22
CA LEU A 323 -11.58 4.11 9.26
C LEU A 323 -10.60 4.79 10.22
N LEU A 324 -10.66 6.13 10.29
CA LEU A 324 -9.77 6.98 11.11
C LEU A 324 -9.96 6.84 12.62
N GLY A 325 -9.02 7.46 13.35
CA GLY A 325 -9.03 7.59 14.80
C GLY A 325 -10.14 8.48 15.36
N PHE A 326 -10.01 8.86 16.63
CA PHE A 326 -10.97 9.70 17.34
C PHE A 326 -10.78 11.22 17.16
N GLY A 327 -9.84 11.67 16.34
CA GLY A 327 -9.57 13.10 16.11
C GLY A 327 -10.75 13.85 15.53
N GLY A 328 -11.54 13.22 14.64
CA GLY A 328 -12.78 13.81 14.13
C GLY A 328 -13.84 14.03 15.22
N LEU A 329 -13.95 13.12 16.20
CA LEU A 329 -14.82 13.30 17.35
C LEU A 329 -14.32 14.43 18.26
N TYR A 330 -13.01 14.55 18.42
CA TYR A 330 -12.42 15.64 19.20
C TYR A 330 -12.59 17.01 18.49
N ALA A 331 -12.49 17.08 17.17
CA ALA A 331 -12.82 18.29 16.40
C ALA A 331 -14.30 18.69 16.57
N LEU A 332 -15.22 17.72 16.56
CA LEU A 332 -16.63 17.97 16.86
C LEU A 332 -16.80 18.50 18.30
N TYR A 333 -16.14 17.88 19.28
CA TYR A 333 -16.15 18.36 20.67
C TYR A 333 -15.70 19.82 20.75
N LEU A 334 -14.55 20.16 20.18
CA LEU A 334 -14.04 21.54 20.16
C LEU A 334 -15.03 22.51 19.51
N LYS A 335 -15.68 22.12 18.41
CA LYS A 335 -16.67 22.95 17.72
C LYS A 335 -17.91 23.24 18.57
N PHE A 336 -18.32 22.29 19.43
CA PHE A 336 -19.46 22.46 20.32
C PHE A 336 -19.12 23.20 21.61
N THR A 337 -17.90 23.04 22.13
CA THR A 337 -17.50 23.64 23.41
C THR A 337 -16.93 25.05 23.29
N ASP A 338 -16.31 25.37 22.16
CA ASP A 338 -15.67 26.66 21.95
C ASP A 338 -16.18 27.32 20.66
N PRO A 339 -17.09 28.31 20.78
CA PRO A 339 -17.62 29.04 19.64
C PRO A 339 -16.57 29.92 18.94
N ALA A 340 -15.39 30.12 19.54
CA ALA A 340 -14.31 30.87 18.90
C ALA A 340 -13.75 30.18 17.65
N TYR A 341 -13.91 28.85 17.53
CA TYR A 341 -13.57 28.10 16.32
C TYR A 341 -14.58 28.38 15.20
N THR A 342 -14.44 29.55 14.59
CA THR A 342 -15.18 29.94 13.37
C THR A 342 -14.49 29.40 12.12
N ASP A 343 -13.16 29.32 12.13
CA ASP A 343 -12.34 28.76 11.05
C ASP A 343 -12.10 27.24 11.23
N ILE A 344 -12.46 26.46 10.20
CA ILE A 344 -12.24 25.01 10.19
C ILE A 344 -10.75 24.66 10.17
N ILE A 345 -9.89 25.46 9.54
CA ILE A 345 -8.45 25.18 9.45
C ILE A 345 -7.83 25.25 10.84
N GLN A 346 -8.14 26.31 11.59
CA GLN A 346 -7.70 26.44 12.98
C GLN A 346 -8.22 25.28 13.85
N LEU A 347 -9.51 24.94 13.73
CA LEU A 347 -10.11 23.83 14.48
C LEU A 347 -9.38 22.50 14.19
N LEU A 348 -9.21 22.16 12.92
CA LEU A 348 -8.55 20.93 12.50
C LEU A 348 -7.07 20.93 12.89
N SER A 349 -6.38 22.06 12.79
CA SER A 349 -4.99 22.21 13.25
C SER A 349 -4.87 21.94 14.75
N THR A 350 -5.77 22.51 15.57
CA THR A 350 -5.82 22.22 17.01
C THR A 350 -6.12 20.75 17.24
N ALA A 351 -7.18 20.19 16.65
CA ALA A 351 -7.54 18.80 16.83
C ALA A 351 -6.38 17.86 16.47
N THR A 352 -5.73 18.12 15.35
CA THR A 352 -4.54 17.42 14.86
C THR A 352 -3.41 17.44 15.89
N SER A 353 -3.11 18.63 16.43
CA SER A 353 -2.05 18.79 17.42
C SER A 353 -2.31 18.04 18.73
N LYS A 354 -3.57 17.72 19.02
CA LYS A 354 -4.00 17.09 20.28
C LYS A 354 -4.20 15.58 20.19
N THR A 355 -4.48 15.04 19.01
CA THR A 355 -4.94 13.65 18.84
C THR A 355 -4.02 12.75 18.02
N TYR A 356 -3.01 13.32 17.35
CA TYR A 356 -2.05 12.63 16.45
C TYR A 356 -2.67 12.00 15.19
N ASP A 357 -3.89 11.46 15.26
CA ASP A 357 -4.51 10.63 14.22
C ASP A 357 -4.84 11.37 12.92
N ILE A 358 -5.12 12.67 12.99
CA ILE A 358 -5.36 13.52 11.81
C ILE A 358 -4.05 13.86 11.08
N TYR A 359 -2.91 13.93 11.78
CA TYR A 359 -1.61 14.17 11.15
C TYR A 359 -0.97 12.87 10.66
N MET A 360 -0.88 11.88 11.56
CA MET A 360 -0.42 10.52 11.29
C MET A 360 -1.55 9.69 10.70
N ARG A 361 -2.08 10.17 9.58
CA ARG A 361 -3.26 9.67 8.89
C ARG A 361 -3.13 8.19 8.57
N ILE A 362 -4.28 7.57 8.34
CA ILE A 362 -4.34 6.16 7.95
C ILE A 362 -3.61 5.90 6.64
N LEU A 363 -3.14 4.65 6.58
CA LEU A 363 -2.33 4.04 5.52
C LEU A 363 -2.89 4.14 4.07
N TYR A 364 -4.07 4.72 3.85
CA TYR A 364 -4.80 4.62 2.58
C TYR A 364 -5.47 5.91 2.11
N LEU A 365 -5.34 7.03 2.83
CA LEU A 365 -5.81 8.34 2.40
C LEU A 365 -4.59 9.21 2.06
N PRO A 366 -3.95 9.01 0.90
CA PRO A 366 -2.74 9.73 0.57
C PRO A 366 -3.07 11.20 0.31
N ASP A 367 -2.33 12.03 1.01
CA ASP A 367 -2.29 13.49 0.93
C ASP A 367 -1.00 14.01 0.30
N ILE A 368 -0.09 13.08 -0.04
CA ILE A 368 1.11 13.23 -0.85
C ILE A 368 1.29 12.01 -1.77
N ALA A 369 1.82 12.24 -2.97
CA ALA A 369 2.28 11.16 -3.84
C ALA A 369 3.69 10.73 -3.42
N ALA A 370 3.80 9.81 -2.46
CA ALA A 370 5.07 9.40 -1.86
C ALA A 370 5.41 7.92 -2.12
N PRO A 371 6.71 7.55 -2.08
CA PRO A 371 7.16 6.17 -2.19
C PRO A 371 6.51 5.22 -1.18
N LEU A 372 6.22 5.70 0.04
CA LEU A 372 5.53 4.92 1.07
C LEU A 372 4.19 4.36 0.54
N TRP A 373 3.38 5.21 -0.08
CA TRP A 373 2.03 4.88 -0.56
C TRP A 373 2.04 4.08 -1.86
N ASN A 374 2.91 4.47 -2.78
CA ASN A 374 2.96 3.90 -4.13
C ASN A 374 3.79 2.61 -4.18
N ILE A 375 4.79 2.46 -3.30
CA ILE A 375 5.75 1.36 -3.32
C ILE A 375 5.76 0.60 -1.98
N GLY A 376 6.11 1.27 -0.88
CA GLY A 376 6.39 0.63 0.41
C GLY A 376 5.28 -0.29 0.90
N LEU A 377 4.09 0.26 1.15
CA LEU A 377 2.93 -0.49 1.64
C LEU A 377 2.38 -1.51 0.64
N PRO A 378 2.21 -1.19 -0.66
CA PRO A 378 1.83 -2.20 -1.64
C PRO A 378 2.81 -3.38 -1.69
N VAL A 379 4.13 -3.13 -1.67
CA VAL A 379 5.16 -4.17 -1.63
C VAL A 379 5.02 -5.01 -0.37
N PHE A 380 4.90 -4.37 0.79
CA PHE A 380 4.72 -5.04 2.07
C PHE A 380 3.54 -6.02 2.06
N PHE A 381 2.35 -5.55 1.69
CA PHE A 381 1.16 -6.40 1.67
C PHE A 381 1.25 -7.48 0.58
N THR A 382 1.85 -7.19 -0.56
CA THR A 382 2.09 -8.18 -1.63
C THR A 382 3.08 -9.26 -1.20
N LEU A 383 4.10 -8.91 -0.42
CA LEU A 383 5.03 -9.88 0.15
C LEU A 383 4.35 -10.72 1.24
N LEU A 384 3.47 -10.13 2.06
CA LEU A 384 2.61 -10.88 2.99
C LEU A 384 1.65 -11.83 2.26
N TYR A 385 1.15 -11.47 1.08
CA TYR A 385 0.36 -12.36 0.23
C TYR A 385 1.17 -13.61 -0.17
N PHE A 386 2.42 -13.44 -0.59
CA PHE A 386 3.30 -14.55 -0.99
C PHE A 386 3.77 -15.45 0.15
N LEU A 387 3.71 -15.00 1.41
CA LEU A 387 3.94 -15.89 2.57
C LEU A 387 2.95 -17.06 2.59
N LYS A 388 1.70 -16.82 2.17
CA LYS A 388 0.63 -17.81 2.25
C LYS A 388 0.22 -18.38 0.90
N LYS A 389 0.22 -17.58 -0.17
CA LYS A 389 -0.22 -18.02 -1.48
C LYS A 389 0.71 -19.07 -2.07
N ASN A 390 0.16 -20.25 -2.35
CA ASN A 390 0.88 -21.26 -3.12
C ASN A 390 0.95 -20.83 -4.61
N SER A 391 2.16 -20.64 -5.11
CA SER A 391 2.45 -20.24 -6.49
C SER A 391 3.67 -21.00 -7.01
N SER A 392 3.84 -21.04 -8.33
CA SER A 392 4.96 -21.75 -8.94
C SER A 392 6.30 -21.19 -8.45
N ASN A 393 7.32 -22.05 -8.38
CA ASN A 393 8.66 -21.61 -7.97
C ASN A 393 9.19 -20.53 -8.91
N LEU A 394 8.84 -20.57 -10.20
CA LEU A 394 9.24 -19.55 -11.18
C LEU A 394 8.67 -18.17 -10.84
N ILE A 395 7.36 -18.08 -10.53
CA ILE A 395 6.73 -16.81 -10.13
C ILE A 395 7.42 -16.27 -8.88
N ARG A 396 7.63 -17.11 -7.85
CA ARG A 396 8.29 -16.68 -6.60
C ARG A 396 9.74 -16.27 -6.81
N ALA A 397 10.50 -17.04 -7.57
CA ALA A 397 11.91 -16.77 -7.88
C ALA A 397 12.11 -15.51 -8.70
N THR A 398 11.08 -15.02 -9.39
CA THR A 398 11.15 -13.80 -10.20
C THR A 398 10.55 -12.61 -9.46
N ILE A 399 9.34 -12.75 -8.92
CA ILE A 399 8.56 -11.64 -8.36
C ILE A 399 9.02 -11.25 -6.96
N ILE A 400 9.31 -12.21 -6.06
CA ILE A 400 9.71 -11.87 -4.68
C ILE A 400 11.03 -11.08 -4.65
N PRO A 401 12.10 -11.45 -5.38
CA PRO A 401 13.31 -10.65 -5.43
C PRO A 401 13.07 -9.24 -5.96
N VAL A 402 12.25 -9.11 -7.02
CA VAL A 402 11.86 -7.81 -7.58
C VAL A 402 11.14 -6.95 -6.54
N LEU A 403 10.17 -7.51 -5.82
CA LEU A 403 9.43 -6.80 -4.78
C LEU A 403 10.34 -6.40 -3.61
N VAL A 404 11.22 -7.29 -3.15
CA VAL A 404 12.18 -6.97 -2.07
C VAL A 404 13.14 -5.88 -2.51
N ALA A 405 13.67 -5.94 -3.74
CA ALA A 405 14.55 -4.92 -4.27
C ALA A 405 13.83 -3.57 -4.44
N LEU A 406 12.61 -3.60 -4.99
CA LEU A 406 11.76 -2.43 -5.17
C LEU A 406 11.39 -1.78 -3.84
N GLY A 407 10.94 -2.56 -2.86
CA GLY A 407 10.61 -2.08 -1.52
C GLY A 407 11.84 -1.51 -0.83
N TYR A 408 12.95 -2.24 -0.82
CA TYR A 408 14.16 -1.80 -0.12
C TYR A 408 14.77 -0.53 -0.72
N MET A 409 14.79 -0.39 -2.05
CA MET A 409 15.33 0.80 -2.72
C MET A 409 14.33 1.95 -2.85
N GLY A 410 13.03 1.68 -2.78
CA GLY A 410 11.97 2.68 -2.88
C GLY A 410 11.55 3.27 -1.54
N HIS A 411 11.31 2.42 -0.53
CA HIS A 411 11.04 2.82 0.85
C HIS A 411 11.47 1.70 1.81
N PRO A 412 12.70 1.75 2.37
CA PRO A 412 13.32 0.61 3.04
C PRO A 412 12.57 0.13 4.28
N SER A 413 11.84 1.01 4.97
CA SER A 413 11.16 0.72 6.23
C SER A 413 10.23 -0.47 6.13
N GLU A 414 9.30 -0.52 5.16
CA GLU A 414 8.37 -1.65 5.08
C GLU A 414 9.03 -2.93 4.59
N ALA A 415 10.09 -2.84 3.80
CA ALA A 415 10.89 -4.01 3.40
C ALA A 415 11.60 -4.63 4.61
N ILE A 416 12.20 -3.81 5.49
CA ILE A 416 12.83 -4.25 6.74
C ILE A 416 11.78 -4.87 7.67
N ILE A 417 10.64 -4.20 7.86
CA ILE A 417 9.53 -4.73 8.67
C ILE A 417 9.07 -6.07 8.11
N PHE A 418 8.91 -6.20 6.79
CA PHE A 418 8.57 -7.47 6.17
C PHE A 418 9.62 -8.55 6.45
N ILE A 419 10.92 -8.25 6.36
CA ILE A 419 11.99 -9.23 6.62
C ILE A 419 11.92 -9.73 8.07
N ILE A 420 11.68 -8.85 9.05
CA ILE A 420 11.46 -9.22 10.45
C ILE A 420 10.25 -10.16 10.57
N ILE A 421 9.12 -9.80 9.94
CA ILE A 421 7.90 -10.61 9.94
C ILE A 421 8.13 -11.97 9.28
N ALA A 422 8.83 -12.01 8.15
CA ALA A 422 9.18 -13.23 7.42
C ALA A 422 10.05 -14.15 8.28
N PHE A 423 11.01 -13.59 9.03
CA PHE A 423 11.83 -14.33 9.98
C PHE A 423 10.98 -14.94 11.11
N ILE A 424 10.13 -14.14 11.78
CA ILE A 424 9.21 -14.60 12.82
C ILE A 424 8.28 -15.70 12.28
N TYR A 425 7.76 -15.50 11.07
CA TYR A 425 6.90 -16.47 10.41
C TYR A 425 7.63 -17.78 10.12
N ALA A 426 8.81 -17.73 9.49
CA ALA A 426 9.61 -18.91 9.18
C ALA A 426 9.91 -19.74 10.45
N LEU A 427 10.32 -19.06 11.52
CA LEU A 427 10.63 -19.68 12.80
C LEU A 427 9.37 -20.31 13.43
N SER A 428 8.32 -19.53 13.66
CA SER A 428 7.22 -19.92 14.56
C SER A 428 5.94 -20.36 13.83
N PHE A 429 5.63 -19.77 12.67
CA PHE A 429 4.29 -19.84 12.05
C PHE A 429 4.20 -20.53 10.68
N ARG A 430 5.32 -20.92 10.08
CA ARG A 430 5.35 -21.66 8.81
C ARG A 430 4.96 -23.15 8.94
N LYS A 431 4.12 -23.67 8.03
CA LYS A 431 3.85 -25.10 7.78
C LYS A 431 4.77 -25.64 6.68
N ASN A 432 4.84 -26.97 6.56
CA ASN A 432 5.66 -27.62 5.52
C ASN A 432 5.21 -27.26 4.10
N ASP A 433 3.89 -27.13 3.90
CA ASP A 433 3.29 -26.81 2.61
C ASP A 433 3.28 -25.30 2.29
N ASP A 434 3.60 -24.45 3.27
CA ASP A 434 3.65 -23.01 3.07
C ASP A 434 4.89 -22.65 2.22
N ALA A 435 4.76 -21.57 1.42
CA ALA A 435 5.81 -21.12 0.51
C ALA A 435 7.13 -20.87 1.26
N LYS A 436 8.24 -21.31 0.65
CA LYS A 436 9.59 -20.88 1.05
C LYS A 436 9.84 -19.54 0.38
N ILE A 437 10.13 -18.52 1.17
CA ILE A 437 10.38 -17.17 0.66
C ILE A 437 11.76 -16.64 1.05
N GLY A 438 12.38 -17.17 2.11
CA GLY A 438 13.62 -16.63 2.67
C GLY A 438 14.76 -16.57 1.65
N SER A 439 14.95 -17.62 0.84
CA SER A 439 15.97 -17.63 -0.21
C SER A 439 15.71 -16.59 -1.31
N TYR A 440 14.45 -16.32 -1.64
CA TYR A 440 14.08 -15.31 -2.63
C TYR A 440 14.22 -13.90 -2.06
N THR A 441 14.00 -13.71 -0.76
CA THR A 441 14.30 -12.46 -0.06
C THR A 441 15.80 -12.16 -0.06
N VAL A 442 16.65 -13.17 0.19
CA VAL A 442 18.11 -13.03 0.07
C VAL A 442 18.51 -12.66 -1.36
N LEU A 443 17.92 -13.31 -2.37
CA LEU A 443 18.16 -12.97 -3.78
C LEU A 443 17.77 -11.51 -4.08
N GLY A 444 16.65 -11.03 -3.53
CA GLY A 444 16.22 -9.63 -3.65
C GLY A 444 17.23 -8.64 -3.05
N LEU A 445 17.73 -8.92 -1.84
CA LEU A 445 18.81 -8.11 -1.24
C LEU A 445 20.11 -8.19 -2.03
N GLY A 446 20.38 -9.32 -2.70
CA GLY A 446 21.49 -9.45 -3.65
C GLY A 446 21.33 -8.53 -4.86
N VAL A 447 20.11 -8.39 -5.39
CA VAL A 447 19.80 -7.42 -6.46
C VAL A 447 20.02 -5.98 -5.97
N VAL A 448 19.59 -5.65 -4.74
CA VAL A 448 19.87 -4.33 -4.13
C VAL A 448 21.37 -4.08 -4.08
N ALA A 449 22.16 -5.05 -3.60
CA ALA A 449 23.61 -4.91 -3.52
C ALA A 449 24.25 -4.71 -4.89
N LEU A 450 23.85 -5.50 -5.88
CA LEU A 450 24.38 -5.41 -7.25
C LEU A 450 24.07 -4.05 -7.89
N MET A 451 22.82 -3.57 -7.77
CA MET A 451 22.44 -2.24 -8.26
C MET A 451 23.21 -1.14 -7.54
N ASN A 452 23.37 -1.25 -6.23
CA ASN A 452 24.08 -0.25 -5.43
C ASN A 452 25.59 -0.21 -5.74
N LEU A 453 26.19 -1.35 -6.08
CA LEU A 453 27.60 -1.44 -6.53
C LEU A 453 27.79 -0.90 -7.95
N ALA A 454 26.79 -1.05 -8.82
CA ALA A 454 26.82 -0.49 -10.17
C ALA A 454 26.57 1.03 -10.19
N ALA A 455 25.91 1.56 -9.16
CA ALA A 455 25.66 2.99 -9.02
C ALA A 455 26.98 3.75 -8.74
N PRO A 456 27.14 4.98 -9.26
CA PRO A 456 28.36 5.77 -9.04
C PRO A 456 28.56 6.19 -7.58
N VAL A 457 27.49 6.15 -6.76
CA VAL A 457 27.56 6.35 -5.31
C VAL A 457 26.72 5.27 -4.63
N GLN A 458 27.30 4.67 -3.59
CA GLN A 458 26.68 3.63 -2.79
C GLN A 458 25.82 4.25 -1.69
N VAL A 459 24.50 4.05 -1.76
CA VAL A 459 23.52 4.61 -0.81
C VAL A 459 22.97 3.55 0.14
N PHE A 460 22.79 2.31 -0.33
CA PHE A 460 22.06 1.28 0.42
C PHE A 460 22.97 0.33 1.20
N VAL A 461 24.12 -0.05 0.63
CA VAL A 461 25.01 -1.08 1.20
C VAL A 461 26.13 -0.49 2.05
N SER A 462 26.67 0.68 1.68
CA SER A 462 27.74 1.36 2.41
C SER A 462 27.16 2.53 3.20
N SER A 463 27.64 2.75 4.42
CA SER A 463 27.35 3.97 5.17
C SER A 463 28.04 5.15 4.48
N GLY A 464 27.34 6.26 4.24
CA GLY A 464 27.92 7.47 3.63
C GLY A 464 29.01 8.16 4.46
N VAL A 465 29.27 7.70 5.69
CA VAL A 465 30.29 8.19 6.61
C VAL A 465 31.25 7.03 6.95
N GLY A 466 32.30 6.85 6.15
CA GLY A 466 33.32 5.82 6.32
C GLY A 466 33.14 4.57 5.43
N MET A 467 34.15 3.70 5.38
CA MET A 467 34.14 2.42 4.62
C MET A 467 33.26 1.32 5.26
N GLY A 468 32.28 1.68 6.08
CA GLY A 468 31.44 0.74 6.81
C GLY A 468 30.24 0.25 6.01
N PHE A 469 29.74 -0.96 6.31
CA PHE A 469 28.47 -1.42 5.79
C PHE A 469 27.30 -0.74 6.50
N SER A 470 26.23 -0.47 5.76
CA SER A 470 24.96 0.04 6.29
C SER A 470 24.35 -0.98 7.26
N LEU A 471 24.23 -0.58 8.54
CA LEU A 471 23.70 -1.45 9.59
C LEU A 471 22.29 -2.00 9.26
N PRO A 472 21.32 -1.18 8.77
CA PRO A 472 20.02 -1.70 8.33
C PRO A 472 20.13 -2.80 7.26
N PHE A 473 21.05 -2.65 6.30
CA PHE A 473 21.24 -3.63 5.24
C PHE A 473 21.83 -4.94 5.77
N VAL A 474 22.85 -4.85 6.62
CA VAL A 474 23.49 -6.03 7.23
C VAL A 474 22.50 -6.80 8.09
N ILE A 475 21.73 -6.10 8.95
CA ILE A 475 20.70 -6.74 9.79
C ILE A 475 19.64 -7.42 8.92
N SER A 476 19.17 -6.74 7.86
CA SER A 476 18.20 -7.29 6.93
C SER A 476 18.71 -8.55 6.23
N LEU A 477 19.97 -8.55 5.79
CA LEU A 477 20.61 -9.70 5.17
C LEU A 477 20.74 -10.87 6.14
N ILE A 478 21.20 -10.62 7.38
CA ILE A 478 21.32 -11.66 8.42
C ILE A 478 19.95 -12.27 8.71
N LEU A 479 18.91 -11.45 8.90
CA LEU A 479 17.55 -11.94 9.16
C LEU A 479 16.99 -12.74 7.97
N ALA A 480 17.20 -12.29 6.74
CA ALA A 480 16.76 -13.00 5.54
C ALA A 480 17.47 -14.36 5.37
N VAL A 481 18.79 -14.41 5.62
CA VAL A 481 19.56 -15.66 5.62
C VAL A 481 19.08 -16.58 6.74
N ALA A 482 18.89 -16.06 7.95
CA ALA A 482 18.37 -16.82 9.08
C ALA A 482 16.96 -17.39 8.80
N ALA A 483 16.09 -16.60 8.16
CA ALA A 483 14.77 -17.06 7.72
C ALA A 483 14.90 -18.20 6.69
N SER A 484 15.79 -18.06 5.70
CA SER A 484 16.05 -19.11 4.70
C SER A 484 16.57 -20.41 5.33
N VAL A 485 17.53 -20.31 6.26
CA VAL A 485 18.06 -21.46 6.99
C VAL A 485 16.96 -22.11 7.84
N ALA A 486 16.15 -21.31 8.56
CA ALA A 486 15.02 -21.82 9.33
C ALA A 486 14.01 -22.57 8.43
N GLU A 487 13.74 -22.06 7.23
CA GLU A 487 12.87 -22.72 6.26
C GLU A 487 13.40 -24.06 5.73
N LEU A 488 14.72 -24.19 5.59
CA LEU A 488 15.40 -25.41 5.17
C LEU A 488 15.48 -26.45 6.30
N VAL A 489 15.84 -26.01 7.51
CA VAL A 489 16.00 -26.88 8.68
C VAL A 489 14.66 -27.43 9.15
N LYS A 490 13.59 -26.61 9.15
CA LYS A 490 12.24 -27.02 9.58
C LYS A 490 11.63 -28.11 8.71
N ALA A 491 12.13 -28.28 7.47
CA ALA A 491 11.77 -29.41 6.64
C ALA A 491 12.32 -30.76 7.16
N LYS A 492 13.23 -30.74 8.16
CA LYS A 492 13.84 -31.92 8.79
C LYS A 492 13.37 -32.02 10.25
N ARG A 493 13.21 -33.25 10.78
CA ARG A 493 12.55 -33.63 12.07
C ARG A 493 12.92 -32.83 13.34
N ALA A 494 13.97 -32.01 13.35
CA ALA A 494 14.47 -31.27 14.51
C ALA A 494 13.49 -30.23 15.11
N PHE A 495 12.39 -29.90 14.43
CA PHE A 495 11.50 -28.81 14.83
C PHE A 495 10.31 -29.19 15.73
N LEU A 496 10.20 -30.46 16.13
CA LEU A 496 9.19 -30.89 17.12
C LEU A 496 9.33 -30.12 18.44
N PHE A 497 10.55 -29.75 18.83
CA PHE A 497 10.84 -28.98 20.04
C PHE A 497 10.19 -27.58 20.02
N LEU A 498 10.32 -26.83 18.92
CA LEU A 498 9.72 -25.49 18.79
C LEU A 498 8.19 -25.54 18.71
N MET A 499 7.63 -26.58 18.10
CA MET A 499 6.18 -26.81 18.14
C MET A 499 5.69 -27.09 19.57
N ASN A 500 6.43 -27.88 20.35
CA ASN A 500 6.13 -28.14 21.76
C ASN A 500 6.25 -26.88 22.63
N ILE A 501 7.24 -26.02 22.39
CA ILE A 501 7.35 -24.73 23.07
C ILE A 501 6.12 -23.87 22.75
N ARG A 502 5.70 -23.82 21.48
CA ARG A 502 4.54 -23.02 21.07
C ARG A 502 3.25 -23.51 21.72
N THR A 503 2.99 -24.81 21.73
CA THR A 503 1.77 -25.36 22.36
C THR A 503 1.80 -25.11 23.86
N SER A 504 2.93 -25.40 24.53
CA SER A 504 3.11 -25.08 25.95
C SER A 504 2.96 -23.59 26.23
N PHE A 505 3.50 -22.72 25.38
CA PHE A 505 3.39 -21.26 25.54
C PHE A 505 1.94 -20.81 25.37
N SER A 506 1.24 -21.28 24.33
CA SER A 506 -0.18 -20.96 24.09
C SER A 506 -1.06 -21.41 25.25
N GLU A 507 -0.82 -22.60 25.81
CA GLU A 507 -1.56 -23.09 26.99
C GLU A 507 -1.28 -22.25 28.24
N LYS A 508 -0.02 -21.91 28.51
CA LYS A 508 0.35 -21.02 29.62
C LYS A 508 -0.25 -19.63 29.44
N LEU A 509 -0.17 -19.07 28.23
CA LEU A 509 -0.73 -17.78 27.87
C LEU A 509 -2.25 -17.77 28.07
N GLY A 510 -2.95 -18.83 27.66
CA GLY A 510 -4.38 -19.00 27.89
C GLY A 510 -4.75 -19.04 29.37
N LYS A 511 -3.95 -19.71 30.22
CA LYS A 511 -4.14 -19.69 31.68
C LYS A 511 -3.92 -18.30 32.27
N SER A 512 -2.83 -17.62 31.88
CA SER A 512 -2.50 -16.27 32.34
C SER A 512 -3.48 -15.21 31.83
N TRP A 513 -4.14 -15.45 30.69
CA TRP A 513 -5.11 -14.53 30.10
C TRP A 513 -6.31 -14.24 31.00
N ARG A 514 -6.63 -15.15 31.94
CA ARG A 514 -7.66 -14.92 32.97
C ARG A 514 -7.47 -13.57 33.68
N TYR A 515 -6.22 -13.19 33.94
CA TYR A 515 -5.85 -11.90 34.52
C TYR A 515 -5.41 -10.89 33.45
N GLY A 516 -4.66 -11.35 32.44
CA GLY A 516 -4.13 -10.48 31.38
C GLY A 516 -5.19 -9.67 30.64
N LYS A 517 -6.41 -10.20 30.49
CA LYS A 517 -7.51 -9.48 29.83
C LYS A 517 -7.95 -8.21 30.56
N TRP A 518 -7.92 -8.23 31.90
CA TRP A 518 -8.27 -7.07 32.71
C TRP A 518 -7.15 -6.02 32.69
N VAL A 519 -5.90 -6.49 32.67
CA VAL A 519 -4.73 -5.61 32.48
C VAL A 519 -4.79 -4.93 31.11
N LEU A 520 -5.18 -5.63 30.04
CA LEU A 520 -5.34 -5.03 28.71
C LEU A 520 -6.37 -3.89 28.71
N ILE A 521 -7.56 -4.13 29.28
CA ILE A 521 -8.60 -3.08 29.40
C ILE A 521 -8.10 -1.93 30.26
N TYR A 522 -7.48 -2.23 31.41
CA TYR A 522 -6.94 -1.22 32.31
C TYR A 522 -5.93 -0.33 31.59
N ILE A 523 -4.95 -0.90 30.87
CA ILE A 523 -3.95 -0.14 30.11
C ILE A 523 -4.63 0.74 29.05
N TYR A 524 -5.60 0.21 28.32
CA TYR A 524 -6.31 0.95 27.27
C TYR A 524 -7.10 2.15 27.84
N VAL A 525 -7.81 1.95 28.95
CA VAL A 525 -8.53 3.03 29.65
C VAL A 525 -7.55 4.02 30.29
N PHE A 526 -6.46 3.52 30.88
CA PHE A 526 -5.41 4.34 31.48
C PHE A 526 -4.80 5.30 30.45
N PHE A 527 -4.55 4.84 29.21
CA PHE A 527 -4.07 5.72 28.13
C PHE A 527 -5.05 6.87 27.83
N PHE A 528 -6.36 6.62 27.82
CA PHE A 528 -7.36 7.69 27.71
C PHE A 528 -7.32 8.68 28.88
N ILE A 529 -7.19 8.17 30.11
CA ILE A 529 -7.11 9.02 31.31
C ILE A 529 -5.85 9.90 31.26
N VAL A 530 -4.71 9.32 30.90
CA VAL A 530 -3.45 10.07 30.75
C VAL A 530 -3.63 11.16 29.72
N TRP A 531 -4.16 10.84 28.53
CA TRP A 531 -4.40 11.83 27.49
C TRP A 531 -5.34 12.95 27.97
N LEU A 532 -6.48 12.62 28.58
CA LEU A 532 -7.44 13.60 29.12
C LEU A 532 -6.80 14.51 30.18
N THR A 533 -5.86 13.98 30.96
CA THR A 533 -5.18 14.76 32.02
C THR A 533 -4.20 15.76 31.43
N ILE A 534 -3.52 15.42 30.33
CA ILE A 534 -2.49 16.29 29.71
C ILE A 534 -3.01 17.03 28.48
N GLU A 535 -4.26 16.82 28.05
CA GLU A 535 -4.81 17.28 26.78
C GLU A 535 -4.60 18.78 26.56
N LYS A 536 -4.77 19.61 27.59
CA LYS A 536 -4.57 21.06 27.51
C LYS A 536 -3.14 21.45 27.14
N ASP A 537 -2.15 20.78 27.71
CA ASP A 537 -0.73 21.09 27.55
C ASP A 537 -0.06 20.30 26.41
N PHE A 538 -0.70 19.20 25.99
CA PHE A 538 -0.16 18.34 24.95
C PHE A 538 -0.16 19.03 23.59
N ASN A 539 0.93 18.96 22.85
CA ASN A 539 0.99 19.41 21.47
C ASN A 539 1.97 18.52 20.69
N LEU A 540 1.45 17.82 19.68
CA LEU A 540 2.20 16.96 18.76
C LEU A 540 3.51 17.59 18.30
N TRP A 541 3.47 18.85 17.87
CA TRP A 541 4.62 19.52 17.28
C TRP A 541 5.72 19.83 18.30
N THR A 542 5.36 20.07 19.56
CA THR A 542 6.34 20.30 20.64
C THR A 542 6.91 18.99 21.19
N TRP A 543 6.17 17.88 21.04
CA TRP A 543 6.56 16.55 21.53
C TRP A 543 7.37 15.72 20.54
N GLY A 544 7.77 16.29 19.39
CA GLY A 544 8.63 15.61 18.41
C GLY A 544 7.96 15.34 17.06
N GLY A 545 6.70 15.72 16.87
CA GLY A 545 6.02 15.65 15.58
C GLY A 545 5.98 14.23 15.04
N TYR A 546 6.69 14.00 13.92
CA TYR A 546 6.77 12.69 13.30
C TYR A 546 7.85 11.76 13.86
N SER A 547 8.80 12.29 14.63
CA SER A 547 9.93 11.53 15.18
C SER A 547 9.60 10.84 16.50
N PHE A 548 8.44 11.13 17.09
CA PHE A 548 8.07 10.59 18.39
C PHE A 548 6.56 10.35 18.48
N THR A 549 6.14 9.12 18.76
CA THR A 549 4.73 8.80 19.05
C THR A 549 4.58 8.36 20.52
N PRO A 550 3.94 9.16 21.39
CA PRO A 550 3.66 8.77 22.77
C PRO A 550 2.70 7.58 22.85
N PHE A 551 2.92 6.65 23.78
CA PHE A 551 2.07 5.45 23.89
C PHE A 551 0.60 5.75 24.24
N PHE A 552 0.33 6.82 24.99
CA PHE A 552 -1.03 7.17 25.42
C PHE A 552 -1.91 7.67 24.26
N VAL A 553 -1.35 8.03 23.10
CA VAL A 553 -2.15 8.45 21.93
C VAL A 553 -2.68 7.28 21.11
N PHE A 554 -2.22 6.04 21.35
CA PHE A 554 -2.65 4.89 20.54
C PHE A 554 -4.16 4.64 20.52
N PRO A 555 -4.92 4.74 21.63
CA PRO A 555 -6.37 4.60 21.59
C PRO A 555 -7.06 5.65 20.71
N LEU A 556 -6.51 6.87 20.65
CA LEU A 556 -7.00 7.94 19.77
C LEU A 556 -6.67 7.62 18.31
N ARG A 557 -5.42 7.21 18.05
CA ARG A 557 -4.92 6.87 16.70
C ARG A 557 -5.68 5.72 16.06
N PHE A 558 -5.91 4.65 16.80
CA PHE A 558 -6.61 3.47 16.27
C PHE A 558 -8.14 3.58 16.36
N GLY A 559 -8.66 4.53 17.13
CA GLY A 559 -10.08 4.85 17.20
C GLY A 559 -10.99 3.64 17.45
N VAL A 560 -12.07 3.56 16.66
CA VAL A 560 -13.05 2.48 16.72
C VAL A 560 -12.43 1.13 16.36
N VAL A 561 -11.49 1.09 15.41
CA VAL A 561 -10.83 -0.16 14.98
C VAL A 561 -9.98 -0.72 16.12
N GLY A 562 -9.21 0.13 16.80
CA GLY A 562 -8.44 -0.22 17.99
C GLY A 562 -9.34 -0.74 19.12
N LEU A 563 -10.44 -0.03 19.40
CA LEU A 563 -11.42 -0.46 20.40
C LEU A 563 -12.01 -1.83 20.07
N LEU A 564 -12.45 -2.04 18.82
CA LEU A 564 -12.97 -3.34 18.36
C LEU A 564 -11.91 -4.45 18.46
N ALA A 565 -10.65 -4.16 18.15
CA ALA A 565 -9.56 -5.11 18.29
C ALA A 565 -9.34 -5.51 19.76
N ILE A 566 -9.32 -4.54 20.69
CA ILE A 566 -9.18 -4.81 22.13
C ILE A 566 -10.36 -5.62 22.66
N ILE A 567 -11.60 -5.27 22.30
CA ILE A 567 -12.80 -6.04 22.68
C ILE A 567 -12.73 -7.47 22.11
N SER A 568 -12.33 -7.61 20.85
CA SER A 568 -12.23 -8.92 20.19
C SER A 568 -11.16 -9.79 20.85
N ILE A 569 -9.99 -9.22 21.17
CA ILE A 569 -8.93 -9.91 21.92
C ILE A 569 -9.44 -10.27 23.30
N PHE A 570 -10.17 -9.39 23.99
CA PHE A 570 -10.73 -9.65 25.31
C PHE A 570 -11.68 -10.86 25.32
N ILE A 571 -12.62 -10.90 24.37
CA ILE A 571 -13.68 -11.91 24.29
C ILE A 571 -13.15 -13.21 23.70
N TYR A 572 -12.43 -13.14 22.58
CA TYR A 572 -12.10 -14.29 21.73
C TYR A 572 -10.63 -14.72 21.79
N PHE A 573 -9.90 -14.35 22.85
CA PHE A 573 -8.46 -14.66 22.94
C PHE A 573 -8.15 -16.13 22.76
N SER A 574 -8.93 -16.99 23.42
CA SER A 574 -8.72 -18.44 23.41
C SER A 574 -8.88 -19.01 22.00
N GLU A 575 -9.86 -18.53 21.24
CA GLU A 575 -10.06 -18.89 19.84
C GLU A 575 -8.93 -18.34 18.96
N ILE A 576 -8.53 -17.08 19.18
CA ILE A 576 -7.45 -16.40 18.44
C ILE A 576 -6.12 -17.13 18.59
N ILE A 577 -5.72 -17.52 19.81
CA ILE A 577 -4.45 -18.23 20.03
C ILE A 577 -4.47 -19.66 19.49
N ARG A 578 -5.66 -20.24 19.32
CA ARG A 578 -5.85 -21.60 18.78
C ARG A 578 -5.80 -21.61 17.26
N ASP A 579 -6.32 -20.58 16.58
CA ASP A 579 -6.09 -20.39 15.15
C ASP A 579 -4.69 -19.81 14.91
N ARG A 580 -3.82 -20.63 14.32
CA ARG A 580 -2.44 -20.25 14.02
C ARG A 580 -2.29 -18.95 13.22
N ARG A 581 -3.22 -18.66 12.30
CA ARG A 581 -3.19 -17.47 11.45
C ARG A 581 -3.52 -16.23 12.27
N LEU A 582 -4.59 -16.29 13.06
CA LEU A 582 -4.96 -15.20 13.95
C LEU A 582 -3.88 -14.97 15.01
N PHE A 583 -3.30 -16.04 15.56
CA PHE A 583 -2.19 -15.94 16.50
C PHE A 583 -0.95 -15.29 15.89
N PHE A 584 -0.65 -15.57 14.61
CA PHE A 584 0.42 -14.89 13.89
C PHE A 584 0.20 -13.37 13.85
N PHE A 585 -0.96 -12.90 13.39
CA PHE A 585 -1.25 -11.45 13.36
C PHE A 585 -1.29 -10.83 14.76
N LEU A 586 -1.81 -11.54 15.76
CA LEU A 586 -1.78 -11.09 17.15
C LEU A 586 -0.34 -10.90 17.65
N SER A 587 0.58 -11.79 17.27
CA SER A 587 2.00 -11.70 17.65
C SER A 587 2.73 -10.52 17.02
N LEU A 588 2.20 -9.92 15.95
CA LEU A 588 2.79 -8.74 15.31
C LEU A 588 2.51 -7.45 16.07
N ILE A 589 1.45 -7.38 16.88
CA ILE A 589 1.11 -6.20 17.68
C ILE A 589 2.25 -5.78 18.63
N PRO A 590 2.79 -6.64 19.51
CA PRO A 590 3.90 -6.26 20.37
C PRO A 590 5.18 -5.93 19.60
N VAL A 591 5.42 -6.57 18.45
CA VAL A 591 6.56 -6.24 17.57
C VAL A 591 6.42 -4.83 17.02
N GLY A 592 5.22 -4.46 16.55
CA GLY A 592 4.93 -3.10 16.09
C GLY A 592 5.15 -2.06 17.18
N PHE A 593 4.68 -2.31 18.40
CA PHE A 593 4.95 -1.42 19.53
C PHE A 593 6.44 -1.29 19.84
N ALA A 594 7.19 -2.40 19.85
CA ALA A 594 8.62 -2.37 20.09
C ALA A 594 9.38 -1.59 19.00
N LEU A 595 9.00 -1.76 17.73
CA LEU A 595 9.58 -1.02 16.61
C LEU A 595 9.28 0.47 16.67
N GLU A 596 8.04 0.85 17.00
CA GLU A 596 7.67 2.26 17.20
C GLU A 596 8.49 2.87 18.35
N GLN A 597 8.65 2.16 19.47
CA GLN A 597 9.44 2.66 20.60
C GLN A 597 10.92 2.76 20.26
N LEU A 598 11.47 1.82 19.48
CA LEU A 598 12.84 1.94 18.98
C LEU A 598 12.99 3.14 18.05
N ALA A 599 12.03 3.36 17.16
CA ALA A 599 12.01 4.54 16.28
C ALA A 599 11.96 5.85 17.06
N ASN A 600 11.24 5.90 18.19
CA ASN A 600 11.23 7.09 19.06
C ASN A 600 12.60 7.45 19.66
N TYR A 601 13.58 6.53 19.69
CA TYR A 601 14.92 6.78 20.26
C TYR A 601 15.97 7.22 19.22
N TYR A 602 15.72 7.01 17.94
CA TYR A 602 16.67 7.24 16.84
C TYR A 602 16.16 8.31 15.89
#